data_AF-A0A183L740-F1
#
_entry.id   AF-A0A183L740-F1
#
_cell.length_a   1.000
_cell.length_b   1.000
_cell.length_c   1.000
_cell.angle_alpha   90.00
_cell.angle_beta   90.00
_cell.angle_gamma   90.00
#
_symmetry.space_group_name_H-M   'P 1'
#
loop_
_entity.id
_entity.type
_entity.pdbx_description
1 polymer ?
#
loop_
_entity_poly.entity_id
_entity_poly.type
_entity_poly.pdbx_seq_one_letter_code
_entity_poly.pdbx_strand_id
1 'polypeptide(L)' 'MQGYHAACDVWSLGVLVYTMLFGQTPFAIKPNESSEVVLSRIESGRLDLINNNWNKISDSAK' A
#
# COMPACT_ATOMS: atom_id res chain seq x y z
N MET A 1 -8.32 -13.86 18.25
CA MET A 1 -8.43 -14.27 16.82
C MET A 1 -9.28 -13.31 15.99
N GLN A 2 -10.38 -12.74 16.51
CA GLN A 2 -11.27 -11.87 15.72
C GLN A 2 -10.64 -10.55 15.22
N GLY A 3 -9.65 -10.02 15.94
CA GLY A 3 -8.93 -8.80 15.52
C GLY A 3 -8.05 -8.95 14.28
N TYR A 4 -7.60 -10.17 13.92
CA TYR A 4 -6.78 -10.38 12.71
C TYR A 4 -7.60 -10.18 11.43
N HIS A 5 -8.88 -10.59 11.43
CA HIS A 5 -9.78 -10.38 10.29
C HIS A 5 -10.07 -8.90 10.08
N ALA A 6 -10.44 -8.20 11.15
CA ALA A 6 -10.67 -6.75 11.09
C ALA A 6 -9.39 -5.98 10.68
N ALA A 7 -8.23 -6.38 11.19
CA ALA A 7 -6.96 -5.79 10.78
C ALA A 7 -6.63 -6.05 9.30
N CYS A 8 -6.96 -7.24 8.79
CA CYS A 8 -6.80 -7.58 7.38
C CYS A 8 -7.71 -6.74 6.47
N ASP A 9 -8.96 -6.51 6.89
CA ASP A 9 -9.92 -5.66 6.17
C ASP A 9 -9.41 -4.21 6.11
N VAL A 10 -8.98 -3.66 7.25
CA VAL A 10 -8.43 -2.29 7.34
C VAL A 10 -7.16 -2.15 6.49
N TRP A 11 -6.27 -3.14 6.52
CA TRP A 11 -5.06 -3.13 5.70
C TRP A 11 -5.39 -3.13 4.21
N SER A 12 -6.32 -3.99 3.78
CA SER A 12 -6.77 -4.08 2.39
C SER A 12 -7.44 -2.79 1.92
N LEU A 13 -8.24 -2.15 2.78
CA LEU A 13 -8.81 -0.82 2.51
C LEU A 13 -7.73 0.25 2.34
N GLY A 14 -6.68 0.23 3.16
CA GLY A 14 -5.54 1.15 3.03
C GLY A 14 -4.84 1.02 1.66
N VAL A 15 -4.63 -0.22 1.20
CA VAL A 15 -4.06 -0.48 -0.14
C VAL A 15 -4.95 0.08 -1.26
N LEU A 16 -6.26 -0.05 -1.12
CA LEU A 16 -7.24 0.46 -2.07
C LEU A 16 -7.27 2.00 -2.08
N VAL A 17 -7.27 2.64 -0.91
CA VAL A 17 -7.18 4.11 -0.78
C VAL A 17 -5.90 4.64 -1.41
N TYR A 18 -4.75 4.01 -1.13
CA TYR A 18 -3.48 4.36 -1.78
C TYR A 18 -3.62 4.30 -3.31
N THR A 19 -4.21 3.22 -3.83
CA THR A 19 -4.38 3.03 -5.28
C THR A 19 -5.27 4.13 -5.89
N MET A 20 -6.32 4.56 -5.19
CA MET A 20 -7.19 5.66 -5.63
C MET A 20 -6.47 7.01 -5.64
N LEU A 21 -5.62 7.28 -4.64
CA LEU A 21 -4.92 8.56 -4.51
C LEU A 21 -3.75 8.69 -5.49
N PHE A 22 -3.03 7.60 -5.76
CA PHE A 22 -1.79 7.62 -6.52
C PHE A 22 -1.87 6.95 -7.89
N GLY A 23 -2.99 6.28 -8.21
CA GLY A 23 -3.20 5.60 -9.49
C GLY A 23 -2.36 4.33 -9.70
N GLN A 24 -1.64 3.88 -8.67
CA GLN A 24 -0.82 2.67 -8.70
C GLN A 24 -0.88 1.92 -7.36
N THR A 25 -0.62 0.62 -7.37
CA THR A 25 -0.61 -0.17 -6.14
C THR A 25 0.68 0.09 -5.34
N PRO A 26 0.62 0.09 -3.99
CA PRO A 26 1.79 0.36 -3.15
C PRO A 26 2.87 -0.73 -3.23
N PHE A 27 2.48 -1.96 -3.58
CA PHE A 27 3.36 -3.12 -3.67
C PHE A 27 3.21 -3.82 -5.04
N ALA A 28 3.40 -3.06 -6.12
CA ALA A 28 3.27 -3.58 -7.48
C ALA A 28 4.27 -4.72 -7.77
N ILE A 29 3.80 -5.78 -8.41
CA ILE A 29 4.63 -6.86 -8.95
C ILE A 29 5.23 -6.38 -10.27
N LYS A 30 6.56 -6.37 -10.38
CA LYS A 30 7.23 -6.09 -11.65
C LYS A 30 7.27 -7.35 -12.53
N PRO A 31 7.34 -7.22 -13.87
CA PRO A 31 7.56 -8.37 -14.75
C PRO A 31 8.83 -9.13 -14.32
N ASN A 32 8.73 -10.45 -14.18
CA ASN A 32 9.79 -11.35 -13.71
C ASN A 32 10.20 -11.19 -12.23
N GLU A 33 9.39 -10.51 -11.42
CA GLU A 33 9.62 -10.41 -9.98
C GLU A 33 8.97 -11.57 -9.23
N SER A 34 9.72 -12.19 -8.33
CA SER A 34 9.23 -13.31 -7.53
C SER A 34 8.35 -12.84 -6.36
N SER A 35 7.45 -13.70 -5.91
CA SER A 35 6.49 -13.39 -4.84
C SER A 35 7.16 -13.02 -3.51
N GLU A 36 8.34 -13.60 -3.23
CA GLU A 36 9.12 -13.35 -2.01
C GLU A 36 9.63 -11.90 -1.95
N VAL A 37 9.94 -11.30 -3.10
CA VAL A 37 10.36 -9.90 -3.17
C VAL A 37 9.19 -8.99 -2.81
N VAL A 38 7.99 -9.28 -3.29
CA VAL A 38 6.78 -8.50 -2.98
C VAL A 38 6.40 -8.68 -1.51
N LEU A 39 6.47 -9.90 -0.99
CA LEU A 39 6.27 -10.18 0.44
C LEU A 39 7.26 -9.41 1.31
N SER A 40 8.55 -9.38 0.95
CA SER A 40 9.54 -8.61 1.71
C SER A 40 9.24 -7.10 1.74
N ARG A 41 8.60 -6.55 0.70
CA ARG A 41 8.16 -5.15 0.69
C ARG A 41 7.00 -4.92 1.64
N ILE A 42 6.01 -5.80 1.60
CA ILE A 42 4.85 -5.78 2.51
C ILE A 42 5.34 -5.86 3.96
N GLU A 43 6.23 -6.81 4.26
CA GLU A 43 6.82 -7.00 5.59
C GLU A 43 7.66 -5.80 6.05
N SER A 44 8.34 -5.12 5.11
CA SER A 44 9.10 -3.92 5.45
C SER A 44 8.23 -2.72 5.85
N GLY A 45 6.94 -2.73 5.49
CA GLY A 45 6.00 -1.64 5.77
C GLY A 45 6.33 -0.30 5.09
N ARG A 46 7.30 -0.27 4.17
CA ARG A 46 7.74 0.97 3.51
C ARG A 46 6.85 1.31 2.33
N LEU A 47 6.19 2.46 2.41
CA LEU A 47 5.39 3.04 1.34
C LEU A 47 6.12 4.23 0.72
N ASP A 48 6.10 4.32 -0.61
CA ASP A 48 6.66 5.46 -1.33
C ASP A 48 5.60 6.58 -1.48
N LEU A 49 5.45 7.36 -0.42
CA LEU A 49 4.49 8.47 -0.38
C LEU A 49 5.05 9.73 -1.04
N ILE A 50 6.37 9.93 -1.00
CA ILE A 50 7.02 11.20 -1.36
C ILE A 50 7.10 11.36 -2.89
N ASN A 51 7.33 10.28 -3.63
CA ASN A 51 7.55 10.37 -5.08
C ASN A 51 6.26 10.54 -5.91
N ASN A 52 5.09 10.40 -5.29
CA ASN A 52 3.81 10.31 -6.00
C ASN A 52 2.92 11.57 -5.88
N ASN A 53 3.50 12.78 -5.84
CA ASN A 53 2.76 14.04 -5.65
C ASN A 53 1.99 14.13 -4.31
N TRP A 54 2.60 13.68 -3.19
CA TRP A 54 2.03 13.81 -1.84
C TRP A 54 1.48 15.21 -1.54
N ASN A 55 2.14 16.24 -2.07
CA ASN A 55 1.77 17.64 -1.88
C ASN A 55 0.41 18.02 -2.51
N LYS A 56 -0.14 17.19 -3.41
CA LYS A 56 -1.46 17.41 -4.04
C LYS A 56 -2.60 16.69 -3.32
N ILE A 57 -2.28 15.82 -2.37
CA ILE A 57 -3.27 15.10 -1.56
C ILE A 57 -3.66 15.99 -0.37
N SER A 58 -4.95 16.00 -0.03
CA SER A 58 -5.45 16.76 1.13
C SER A 58 -4.89 16.20 2.43
N ASP A 59 -4.70 17.05 3.43
CA ASP A 59 -4.14 16.61 4.72
C ASP A 59 -5.04 15.62 5.47
N SER A 60 -6.34 15.60 5.18
CA SER A 60 -7.26 14.60 5.73
C SER A 60 -7.06 13.18 5.18
N ALA A 61 -6.41 13.05 4.02
CA ALA A 61 -6.13 11.78 3.36
C ALA A 61 -4.67 11.33 3.52
N LYS A 62 -3.86 12.13 4.22
CA LYS A 62 -2.49 11.82 4.64
C LYS A 62 -2.50 11.20 6.03
#